data_AF-A0A7J3NND4-F1
#
_entry.id   AF-A0A7J3NND4-F1
#
_cell.length_a   1.000
_cell.length_b   1.000
_cell.length_c   1.000
_cell.angle_alpha   90.00
_cell.angle_beta   90.00
_cell.angle_gamma   90.00
#
_symmetry.space_group_name_H-M   'P 1'
#
loop_
_entity.id
_entity.type
_entity.pdbx_description
1 polymer ?
#
loop_
_entity_poly.entity_id
_entity_poly.type
_entity_poly.pdbx_seq_one_letter_code
_entity_poly.pdbx_strand_id
1 'polypeptide(L)'
;MIHMVYVIDERSGINLLFRRYGELEMDEVLMSGFLTAIRHFSSEFKRDEPDTIQEIEMKTYKIVYASERNVLVAAVSDYDDSTPVIRKALSILASRFSEKYGDILKSWRGDTTIFSEFTTEIDKLLMNGRIGEGVKRPKLKAKLMASMVRMGFISEKAFKVGELCDGKRTKETIADELGLPIEEVVEAIRELEKKGLVEWL
;
A
#
# COMPACT_ATOMS: atom_id res chain seq x y z
N MET A 1 9.57 5.07 5.32
CA MET A 1 9.56 6.01 4.17
C MET A 1 9.46 5.26 2.84
N ILE A 2 8.81 5.87 1.84
CA ILE A 2 8.91 5.44 0.45
C ILE A 2 10.30 5.82 -0.07
N HIS A 3 11.02 4.85 -0.61
CA HIS A 3 12.36 5.03 -1.19
C HIS A 3 12.31 5.35 -2.68
N MET A 4 11.39 4.69 -3.41
CA MET A 4 11.29 4.77 -4.87
C MET A 4 9.86 4.60 -5.35
N VAL A 5 9.56 5.23 -6.48
CA VAL A 5 8.28 5.12 -7.18
C VAL A 5 8.54 4.93 -8.67
N TYR A 6 7.82 3.98 -9.25
CA TYR A 6 7.84 3.65 -10.68
C TYR A 6 6.45 3.87 -11.26
N VAL A 7 6.39 4.49 -12.44
CA VAL A 7 5.19 4.54 -13.28
C VAL A 7 5.51 3.76 -14.55
N ILE A 8 4.76 2.71 -14.84
CA ILE A 8 5.08 1.72 -15.86
C ILE A 8 3.90 1.62 -16.83
N ASP A 9 4.16 1.65 -18.14
CA ASP A 9 3.16 1.25 -19.14
C ASP A 9 3.01 -0.26 -19.10
N GLU A 10 1.83 -0.70 -18.70
CA GLU A 10 1.54 -2.09 -18.45
C GLU A 10 1.56 -2.98 -19.70
N ARG A 11 1.45 -2.38 -20.89
CA ARG A 11 1.44 -3.11 -22.16
C ARG A 11 2.85 -3.43 -22.64
N SER A 12 3.78 -2.50 -22.46
CA SER A 12 5.18 -2.65 -22.91
C SER A 12 6.16 -3.00 -21.79
N GLY A 13 5.79 -2.78 -20.53
CA GLY A 13 6.70 -2.88 -19.38
C GLY A 13 7.72 -1.75 -19.28
N ILE A 14 7.60 -0.71 -20.13
CA ILE A 14 8.54 0.41 -20.11
C ILE A 14 8.28 1.28 -18.89
N ASN A 15 9.36 1.61 -18.17
CA ASN A 15 9.35 2.62 -17.11
C ASN A 15 9.12 4.01 -17.72
N LEU A 16 7.92 4.55 -17.56
CA LEU A 16 7.53 5.87 -18.05
C LEU A 16 8.12 6.98 -17.19
N LEU A 17 8.24 6.75 -15.88
CA LEU A 17 8.73 7.73 -14.93
C LEU A 17 9.25 7.05 -13.68
N PHE A 18 10.45 7.46 -13.25
CA PHE A 18 11.06 7.05 -11.99
C PHE A 18 11.22 8.24 -11.04
N ARG A 19 10.90 8.03 -9.76
CA ARG A 19 11.14 9.01 -8.71
C ARG A 19 11.81 8.35 -7.51
N ARG A 20 12.99 8.87 -7.12
CA ARG A 20 13.75 8.43 -5.95
C ARG A 20 13.61 9.45 -4.81
N TYR A 21 13.39 8.95 -3.60
CA TYR A 21 13.37 9.72 -2.35
C TYR A 21 14.45 9.26 -1.36
N GLY A 22 14.72 7.95 -1.32
CA GLY A 22 15.69 7.35 -0.39
C GLY A 22 17.06 7.08 -1.01
N GLU A 23 17.96 6.54 -0.18
CA GLU A 23 19.32 6.17 -0.57
C GLU A 23 19.45 4.72 -1.07
N LEU A 24 18.36 3.94 -1.02
CA LEU A 24 18.35 2.59 -1.58
C LEU A 24 18.83 2.65 -3.05
N GLU A 25 19.76 1.79 -3.43
CA GLU A 25 20.21 1.67 -4.81
C GLU A 25 19.57 0.45 -5.45
N MET A 26 18.89 0.68 -6.57
CA MET A 26 18.19 -0.34 -7.33
C MET A 26 18.22 0.07 -8.80
N ASP A 27 18.50 -0.88 -9.68
CA ASP A 27 18.52 -0.65 -11.11
C ASP A 27 17.09 -0.47 -11.63
N GLU A 28 16.82 0.65 -12.29
CA GLU A 28 15.48 1.04 -12.71
C GLU A 28 14.89 0.10 -13.78
N VAL A 29 15.72 -0.38 -14.70
CA VAL A 29 15.33 -1.23 -15.82
C VAL A 29 15.09 -2.66 -15.36
N LEU A 30 15.98 -3.17 -14.51
CA LEU A 30 15.81 -4.46 -13.85
C LEU A 30 14.51 -4.46 -13.04
N MET A 31 14.24 -3.36 -12.33
CA MET A 31 13.06 -3.29 -11.50
C MET A 31 11.78 -3.23 -12.33
N SER A 32 11.70 -2.36 -13.34
CA SER A 32 10.51 -2.34 -14.21
C SER A 32 10.29 -3.70 -14.89
N GLY A 33 11.35 -4.33 -15.39
CA GLY A 33 11.29 -5.66 -16.00
C GLY A 33 10.77 -6.75 -15.05
N PHE A 34 11.27 -6.78 -13.81
CA PHE A 34 10.80 -7.73 -12.79
C PHE A 34 9.34 -7.48 -12.42
N LEU A 35 8.93 -6.22 -12.19
CA LEU A 35 7.55 -5.87 -11.84
C LEU A 35 6.57 -6.31 -12.96
N THR A 36 6.96 -6.09 -14.22
CA THR A 36 6.20 -6.53 -15.38
C THR A 36 6.13 -8.06 -15.47
N ALA A 37 7.26 -8.77 -15.31
CA ALA A 37 7.31 -10.23 -15.37
C ALA A 37 6.45 -10.88 -14.28
N ILE A 38 6.54 -10.37 -13.06
CA ILE A 38 5.72 -10.81 -11.92
C ILE A 38 4.23 -10.62 -12.21
N ARG A 39 3.84 -9.50 -12.81
CA ARG A 39 2.44 -9.28 -13.19
C ARG A 39 1.98 -10.22 -14.29
N HIS A 40 2.79 -10.46 -15.32
CA HIS A 40 2.46 -11.45 -16.34
C HIS A 40 2.24 -12.83 -15.73
N PHE A 41 3.12 -13.23 -14.80
CA PHE A 41 2.95 -14.46 -14.05
C PHE A 41 1.65 -14.49 -13.24
N SER A 42 1.33 -13.40 -12.53
CA SER A 42 0.07 -13.24 -11.79
C SER A 42 -1.18 -13.41 -12.68
N SER A 43 -1.14 -12.90 -13.91
CA SER A 43 -2.28 -12.99 -14.83
C SER A 43 -2.55 -14.40 -15.38
N GLU A 44 -1.61 -15.33 -15.22
CA GLU A 44 -1.81 -16.75 -15.57
C GLU A 44 -2.71 -17.47 -14.56
N PHE A 45 -2.84 -16.94 -13.34
CA PHE A 45 -3.77 -17.44 -12.35
C PHE A 45 -5.19 -16.96 -12.69
N LYS A 46 -5.80 -17.57 -13.70
CA LYS A 46 -7.13 -17.19 -14.20
C LYS A 46 -8.25 -17.69 -13.30
N ARG A 47 -8.99 -16.74 -12.71
CA ARG A 47 -10.40 -16.88 -12.30
C ARG A 47 -11.26 -15.97 -13.18
N ASP A 48 -12.51 -15.68 -12.77
CA ASP A 48 -13.42 -14.77 -13.49
C ASP A 48 -12.84 -13.35 -13.69
N GLU A 49 -11.86 -12.95 -12.87
CA GLU A 49 -11.01 -11.76 -13.06
C GLU A 49 -9.52 -12.15 -12.99
N PRO A 50 -8.62 -11.40 -13.66
CA PRO A 50 -7.18 -11.65 -13.57
C PRO A 50 -6.70 -11.41 -12.15
N ASP A 51 -6.04 -12.40 -11.55
CA ASP A 51 -5.40 -12.19 -10.26
C ASP A 51 -4.25 -11.18 -10.41
N THR A 52 -4.15 -10.24 -9.48
CA THR A 52 -3.16 -9.14 -9.55
C THR A 52 -2.39 -9.04 -8.26
N ILE A 53 -1.07 -8.94 -8.39
CA ILE A 53 -0.21 -8.79 -7.23
C ILE A 53 -0.43 -7.43 -6.59
N GLN A 54 -0.86 -7.47 -5.33
CA GLN A 54 -1.13 -6.28 -4.54
C GLN A 54 0.11 -5.83 -3.76
N GLU A 55 0.97 -6.76 -3.33
CA GLU A 55 2.12 -6.47 -2.48
C GLU A 55 3.19 -7.55 -2.61
N ILE A 56 4.46 -7.14 -2.53
CA ILE A 56 5.59 -8.05 -2.31
C ILE A 56 6.28 -7.63 -1.02
N GLU A 57 6.22 -8.50 -0.02
CA GLU A 57 6.89 -8.28 1.26
C GLU A 57 8.30 -8.88 1.24
N MET A 58 9.26 -8.09 1.71
CA MET A 58 10.61 -8.53 2.03
C MET A 58 10.89 -8.23 3.51
N LYS A 59 12.05 -8.66 4.02
CA LYS A 59 12.39 -8.50 5.44
C LYS A 59 12.42 -7.05 5.92
N THR A 60 12.89 -6.14 5.08
CA THR A 60 13.13 -4.72 5.44
C THR A 60 12.26 -3.76 4.67
N TYR A 61 11.79 -4.18 3.50
CA TYR A 61 11.05 -3.35 2.57
C TYR A 61 9.82 -4.09 2.09
N LYS A 62 8.91 -3.34 1.47
CA LYS A 62 7.80 -3.88 0.71
C LYS A 62 7.62 -3.11 -0.58
N ILE A 63 7.09 -3.79 -1.58
CA ILE A 63 6.66 -3.19 -2.83
C ILE A 63 5.15 -3.16 -2.84
N VAL A 64 4.57 -1.96 -2.95
CA VAL A 64 3.13 -1.74 -2.99
C VAL A 64 2.73 -1.36 -4.41
N TYR A 65 1.65 -1.97 -4.91
CA TYR A 65 1.17 -1.83 -6.28
C TYR A 65 -0.20 -1.14 -6.33
N ALA A 66 -0.41 -0.33 -7.35
CA ALA A 66 -1.73 0.09 -7.77
C ALA A 66 -1.74 0.25 -9.30
N SER A 67 -2.80 -0.25 -9.93
CA SER A 67 -2.98 -0.17 -11.38
C SER A 67 -4.29 0.54 -11.72
N GLU A 68 -4.27 1.30 -12.81
CA GLU A 68 -5.47 1.86 -13.43
C GLU A 68 -5.30 1.81 -14.95
N ARG A 69 -6.26 1.15 -15.63
CA ARG A 69 -6.23 0.89 -17.09
C ARG A 69 -4.95 0.19 -17.55
N ASN A 70 -4.01 0.91 -18.16
CA ASN A 70 -2.72 0.39 -18.65
C ASN A 70 -1.53 1.05 -17.94
N VAL A 71 -1.76 1.62 -16.76
CA VAL A 71 -0.73 2.31 -15.98
C VAL A 71 -0.59 1.60 -14.64
N LEU A 72 0.61 1.07 -14.40
CA LEU A 72 1.01 0.51 -13.11
C LEU A 72 1.84 1.55 -12.37
N VAL A 73 1.51 1.79 -11.12
CA VAL A 73 2.33 2.55 -10.18
C VAL A 73 2.79 1.62 -9.07
N ALA A 74 4.10 1.54 -8.86
CA ALA A 74 4.70 0.72 -7.81
C ALA A 74 5.60 1.58 -6.93
N ALA A 75 5.57 1.34 -5.61
CA ALA A 75 6.44 2.01 -4.65
C ALA A 75 7.20 1.02 -3.78
N VAL A 76 8.50 1.27 -3.60
CA VAL A 76 9.32 0.59 -2.61
C VAL A 76 9.27 1.41 -1.33
N SER A 77 8.83 0.81 -0.22
CA SER A 77 8.71 1.47 1.08
C SER A 77 9.31 0.64 2.19
N ASP A 78 9.63 1.29 3.31
CA ASP A 78 10.00 0.57 4.52
C ASP A 78 8.86 -0.34 4.98
N TYR A 79 9.23 -1.48 5.57
CA TYR A 79 8.26 -2.49 6.02
C TYR A 79 7.19 -1.90 6.96
N ASP A 80 7.61 -0.97 7.82
CA ASP A 80 6.82 -0.28 8.85
C ASP A 80 6.12 0.99 8.36
N ASP A 81 6.01 1.23 7.05
CA ASP A 81 5.07 2.24 6.53
C ASP A 81 3.65 1.67 6.44
N SER A 82 2.63 2.52 6.29
CA SER A 82 1.24 2.05 6.11
C SER A 82 0.96 1.66 4.66
N THR A 83 0.83 0.34 4.39
CA THR A 83 0.47 -0.16 3.05
C THR A 83 -0.86 0.42 2.55
N PRO A 84 -1.96 0.46 3.33
CA PRO A 84 -3.23 0.98 2.85
C PRO A 84 -3.16 2.46 2.45
N VAL A 85 -2.44 3.28 3.24
CA VAL A 85 -2.24 4.71 2.94
C VAL A 85 -1.42 4.89 1.67
N ILE A 86 -0.31 4.15 1.54
CA ILE A 86 0.52 4.18 0.33
C ILE A 86 -0.29 3.74 -0.88
N ARG A 87 -0.95 2.58 -0.82
CA ARG A 87 -1.76 2.01 -1.91
C ARG A 87 -2.80 3.00 -2.39
N LYS A 88 -3.55 3.63 -1.47
CA LYS A 88 -4.55 4.65 -1.82
C LYS A 88 -3.93 5.81 -2.58
N ALA A 89 -2.75 6.28 -2.16
CA ALA A 89 -2.04 7.34 -2.86
C ALA A 89 -1.57 6.88 -4.26
N LEU A 90 -1.04 5.66 -4.39
CA LEU A 90 -0.62 5.10 -5.69
C LEU A 90 -1.81 4.93 -6.64
N SER A 91 -2.99 4.50 -6.17
CA SER A 91 -4.21 4.42 -6.99
C SER A 91 -4.62 5.79 -7.54
N ILE A 92 -4.53 6.84 -6.71
CA ILE A 92 -4.79 8.22 -7.15
C ILE A 92 -3.76 8.66 -8.20
N LEU A 93 -2.47 8.30 -8.05
CA LEU A 93 -1.46 8.59 -9.07
C LEU A 93 -1.74 7.84 -10.38
N ALA A 94 -2.06 6.56 -10.31
CA ALA A 94 -2.36 5.74 -11.50
C ALA A 94 -3.55 6.34 -12.28
N SER A 95 -4.62 6.70 -11.57
CA SER A 95 -5.79 7.37 -12.13
C SER A 95 -5.44 8.71 -12.79
N ARG A 96 -4.77 9.62 -12.07
CA ARG A 96 -4.38 10.93 -12.62
C ARG A 96 -3.44 10.82 -13.81
N PHE A 97 -2.47 9.91 -13.73
CA PHE A 97 -1.54 9.68 -14.84
C PHE A 97 -2.28 9.13 -16.06
N SER A 98 -3.18 8.16 -15.86
CA SER A 98 -3.96 7.58 -16.95
C SER A 98 -4.95 8.59 -17.55
N GLU A 99 -5.52 9.51 -16.76
CA GLU A 99 -6.38 10.58 -17.26
C GLU A 99 -5.60 11.59 -18.10
N LYS A 100 -4.40 11.98 -17.63
CA LYS A 100 -3.57 12.99 -18.28
C LYS A 100 -2.87 12.48 -19.54
N TYR A 101 -2.36 11.24 -19.51
CA TYR A 101 -1.48 10.70 -20.56
C TYR A 101 -2.05 9.47 -21.27
N GLY A 102 -3.21 8.94 -20.87
CA GLY A 102 -3.75 7.68 -21.41
C GLY A 102 -3.99 7.68 -22.91
N ASP A 103 -4.42 8.81 -23.49
CA ASP A 103 -4.60 8.93 -24.93
C ASP A 103 -3.27 9.04 -25.68
N ILE A 104 -2.29 9.76 -25.11
CA ILE A 104 -0.93 9.84 -25.65
C ILE A 104 -0.31 8.44 -25.69
N LEU A 105 -0.47 7.66 -24.62
CA LEU A 105 0.04 6.28 -24.53
C LEU A 105 -0.54 5.31 -25.57
N LYS A 106 -1.63 5.64 -26.28
CA LYS A 106 -2.14 4.79 -27.36
C LYS A 106 -1.27 4.83 -28.62
N SER A 107 -0.61 5.97 -28.86
CA SER A 107 0.21 6.22 -30.05
C SER A 107 1.67 6.50 -29.73
N TRP A 108 2.02 6.51 -28.43
CA TRP A 108 3.36 6.75 -27.92
C TRP A 108 4.39 5.79 -28.51
N ARG A 109 5.61 6.30 -28.72
CA ARG A 109 6.72 5.62 -29.42
C ARG A 109 8.01 5.55 -28.61
N GLY A 110 7.96 5.79 -27.30
CA GLY A 110 9.11 5.55 -26.41
C GLY A 110 9.75 6.79 -25.78
N ASP A 111 9.34 8.02 -26.13
CA ASP A 111 9.86 9.23 -25.49
C ASP A 111 9.26 9.43 -24.09
N THR A 112 10.02 9.09 -23.04
CA THR A 112 9.56 9.20 -21.64
C THR A 112 9.67 10.62 -21.07
N THR A 113 10.36 11.54 -21.75
CA THR A 113 10.60 12.89 -21.23
C THR A 113 9.31 13.70 -21.08
N ILE A 114 8.31 13.41 -21.91
CA ILE A 114 6.98 14.06 -21.87
C ILE A 114 6.22 13.84 -20.55
N PHE A 115 6.64 12.86 -19.75
CA PHE A 115 6.01 12.54 -18.47
C PHE A 115 6.68 13.27 -17.29
N SER A 116 7.84 13.91 -17.48
CA SER A 116 8.67 14.43 -16.38
C SER A 116 7.94 15.42 -15.48
N GLU A 117 7.02 16.23 -16.01
CA GLU A 117 6.25 17.20 -15.24
C GLU A 117 5.38 16.55 -14.15
N PHE A 118 4.99 15.28 -14.34
CA PHE A 118 4.18 14.53 -13.39
C PHE A 118 4.94 14.23 -12.08
N THR A 119 6.27 14.32 -12.06
CA THR A 119 7.08 14.18 -10.83
C THR A 119 6.60 15.11 -9.71
N THR A 120 6.16 16.34 -10.05
CA THR A 120 5.65 17.31 -9.07
C THR A 120 4.35 16.81 -8.41
N GLU A 121 3.50 16.12 -9.16
CA GLU A 121 2.26 15.54 -8.63
C GLU A 121 2.55 14.37 -7.69
N ILE A 122 3.54 13.53 -8.05
CA ILE A 122 4.03 12.42 -7.21
C ILE A 122 4.57 12.97 -5.88
N ASP A 123 5.49 13.94 -5.95
CA ASP A 123 6.11 14.55 -4.77
C ASP A 123 5.09 15.16 -3.82
N LYS A 124 4.11 15.89 -4.37
CA LYS A 124 3.04 16.49 -3.58
C LYS A 124 2.15 15.44 -2.92
N LEU A 125 1.70 14.42 -3.68
CA LEU A 125 0.76 13.44 -3.15
C LEU A 125 1.42 12.50 -2.14
N LEU A 126 2.67 12.11 -2.38
CA LEU A 126 3.42 11.21 -1.52
C LEU A 126 4.14 11.94 -0.37
N MET A 127 3.94 13.25 -0.23
CA MET A 127 4.60 14.07 0.79
C MET A 127 6.13 13.89 0.77
N ASN A 128 6.73 13.93 -0.41
CA ASN A 128 8.15 13.64 -0.64
C ASN A 128 8.59 12.28 -0.05
N GLY A 129 7.78 11.25 -0.26
CA GLY A 129 8.03 9.88 0.17
C GLY A 129 7.59 9.56 1.60
N ARG A 130 6.98 10.50 2.32
CA ARG A 130 6.68 10.35 3.76
C ARG A 130 5.21 10.07 4.07
N ILE A 131 4.34 9.95 3.05
CA ILE A 131 2.89 9.74 3.22
C ILE A 131 2.54 8.52 4.09
N GLY A 132 3.39 7.48 4.08
CA GLY A 132 3.21 6.26 4.86
C GLY A 132 3.82 6.28 6.26
N GLU A 133 4.57 7.34 6.62
CA GLU A 133 5.29 7.44 7.89
C GLU A 133 4.39 7.88 9.06
N GLY A 134 4.79 7.55 10.29
CA GLY A 134 4.18 8.07 11.51
C GLY A 134 2.75 7.56 11.78
N VAL A 135 2.32 6.54 11.06
CA VAL A 135 1.03 5.89 11.30
C VAL A 135 1.14 5.06 12.57
N LYS A 136 0.49 5.53 13.64
CA LYS A 136 0.48 4.87 14.93
C LYS A 136 -0.11 3.46 14.83
N ARG A 137 0.60 2.47 15.36
CA ARG A 137 0.22 1.05 15.32
C ARG A 137 -0.29 0.61 16.69
N PRO A 138 -1.51 0.09 16.80
CA PRO A 138 -2.01 -0.40 18.08
C PRO A 138 -1.29 -1.70 18.46
N LYS A 139 -0.87 -1.79 19.72
CA LYS A 139 -0.28 -3.00 20.29
C LYS A 139 -0.98 -3.35 21.60
N LEU A 140 -1.33 -4.61 21.78
CA LEU A 140 -1.81 -5.11 23.05
C LEU A 140 -0.70 -5.09 24.10
N LYS A 141 -1.00 -4.54 25.27
CA LYS A 141 -0.11 -4.59 26.44
C LYS A 141 -0.03 -5.99 27.05
N ALA A 142 -1.08 -6.80 26.88
CA ALA A 142 -1.17 -8.17 27.35
C ALA A 142 -2.13 -8.98 26.47
N LYS A 143 -1.96 -10.32 26.50
CA LYS A 143 -2.80 -11.25 25.74
C LYS A 143 -4.27 -11.15 26.17
N LEU A 144 -5.19 -11.08 25.21
CA LEU A 144 -6.62 -11.13 25.48
C LEU A 144 -7.05 -12.56 25.84
N MET A 145 -8.05 -12.68 26.71
CA MET A 145 -8.62 -13.96 27.11
C MET A 145 -10.09 -14.02 26.71
N ALA A 146 -10.54 -15.16 26.17
CA ALA A 146 -11.94 -15.35 25.78
C ALA A 146 -12.93 -15.15 26.95
N SER A 147 -12.48 -15.33 28.20
CA SER A 147 -13.28 -15.00 29.39
C SER A 147 -13.65 -13.52 29.47
N MET A 148 -12.82 -12.60 28.95
CA MET A 148 -13.10 -11.16 28.94
C MET A 148 -14.35 -10.84 28.12
N VAL A 149 -14.57 -11.55 27.01
CA VAL A 149 -15.80 -11.44 26.21
C VAL A 149 -16.98 -12.04 26.96
N ARG A 150 -16.83 -13.25 27.52
CA ARG A 150 -17.92 -13.93 28.27
C ARG A 150 -18.38 -13.13 29.50
N MET A 151 -17.47 -12.41 30.14
CA MET A 151 -17.76 -11.54 31.29
C MET A 151 -18.28 -10.14 30.88
N GLY A 152 -18.41 -9.86 29.58
CA GLY A 152 -18.86 -8.55 29.07
C GLY A 152 -17.85 -7.42 29.32
N PHE A 153 -16.57 -7.74 29.57
CA PHE A 153 -15.54 -6.73 29.81
C PHE A 153 -15.13 -6.01 28.52
N ILE A 154 -15.13 -6.75 27.41
CA ILE A 154 -14.94 -6.25 26.04
C ILE A 154 -15.94 -6.90 25.09
N SER A 155 -16.28 -6.21 24.01
CA SER A 155 -17.12 -6.75 22.94
C SER A 155 -16.39 -7.86 22.15
N GLU A 156 -17.16 -8.72 21.47
CA GLU A 156 -16.59 -9.74 20.57
C GLU A 156 -15.80 -9.08 19.42
N LYS A 157 -16.27 -7.92 18.95
CA LYS A 157 -15.58 -7.11 17.94
C LYS A 157 -14.23 -6.59 18.44
N ALA A 158 -14.20 -6.01 19.64
CA ALA A 158 -12.97 -5.57 20.28
C ALA A 158 -11.99 -6.73 20.52
N PHE A 159 -12.49 -7.92 20.84
CA PHE A 159 -11.64 -9.12 20.95
C PHE A 159 -10.98 -9.47 19.60
N LYS A 160 -11.76 -9.58 18.51
CA LYS A 160 -11.23 -9.90 17.16
C LYS A 160 -10.23 -8.87 16.67
N VAL A 161 -10.55 -7.58 16.81
CA VAL A 161 -9.65 -6.46 16.46
C VAL A 161 -8.40 -6.47 17.32
N GLY A 162 -8.54 -6.73 18.62
CA GLY A 162 -7.43 -6.77 19.57
C GLY A 162 -6.42 -7.87 19.26
N GLU A 163 -6.85 -9.06 18.82
CA GLU A 163 -5.94 -10.15 18.43
C GLU A 163 -5.00 -9.76 17.27
N LEU A 164 -5.36 -8.76 16.46
CA LEU A 164 -4.52 -8.21 15.39
C LEU A 164 -3.70 -6.98 15.80
N CYS A 165 -3.88 -6.47 17.02
CA CYS A 165 -3.14 -5.33 17.56
C CYS A 165 -1.75 -5.79 18.07
N ASP A 166 -0.82 -5.99 17.14
CA ASP A 166 0.53 -6.52 17.40
C ASP A 166 1.65 -5.46 17.35
N GLY A 167 1.29 -4.19 17.16
CA GLY A 167 2.24 -3.10 16.95
C GLY A 167 2.87 -3.08 15.54
N LYS A 168 2.44 -3.99 14.65
CA LYS A 168 2.87 -4.04 13.26
C LYS A 168 1.75 -3.68 12.30
N ARG A 169 0.48 -3.93 12.61
CA ARG A 169 -0.62 -3.53 11.72
C ARG A 169 -1.10 -2.11 12.00
N THR A 170 -1.59 -1.40 10.98
CA THR A 170 -2.32 -0.15 11.18
C THR A 170 -3.81 -0.43 11.33
N LYS A 171 -4.61 0.58 11.69
CA LYS A 171 -6.08 0.42 11.81
C LYS A 171 -6.68 0.01 10.47
N GLU A 172 -6.17 0.56 9.38
CA GLU A 172 -6.58 0.26 8.01
C GLU A 172 -6.23 -1.18 7.64
N THR A 173 -5.01 -1.65 7.94
CA THR A 173 -4.64 -3.05 7.70
C THR A 173 -5.53 -4.02 8.49
N ILE A 174 -5.85 -3.69 9.74
CA ILE A 174 -6.77 -4.49 10.56
C ILE A 174 -8.18 -4.50 9.97
N ALA A 175 -8.65 -3.36 9.45
CA ALA A 175 -9.96 -3.25 8.80
C ALA A 175 -10.03 -4.10 7.53
N ASP A 176 -9.01 -4.01 6.68
CA ASP A 176 -8.89 -4.79 5.45
C ASP A 176 -8.84 -6.31 5.74
N GLU A 177 -8.01 -6.73 6.71
CA GLU A 177 -7.88 -8.16 7.08
C GLU A 177 -9.17 -8.74 7.69
N LEU A 178 -9.95 -7.94 8.41
CA LEU A 178 -11.21 -8.37 9.02
C LEU A 178 -12.42 -8.16 8.10
N GLY A 179 -12.26 -7.49 6.97
CA GLY A 179 -13.37 -7.06 6.10
C GLY A 179 -14.36 -6.13 6.81
N LEU A 180 -13.88 -5.31 7.74
CA LEU A 180 -14.69 -4.39 8.54
C LEU A 180 -14.55 -2.94 8.04
N PRO A 181 -15.59 -2.10 8.18
CA PRO A 181 -15.43 -0.66 8.03
C PRO A 181 -14.39 -0.11 9.01
N ILE A 182 -13.58 0.86 8.56
CA ILE A 182 -12.52 1.45 9.39
C ILE A 182 -13.09 2.09 10.66
N GLU A 183 -14.30 2.64 10.59
CA GLU A 183 -15.02 3.23 11.72
C GLU A 183 -15.27 2.20 12.82
N GLU A 184 -15.59 0.95 12.45
CA GLU A 184 -15.81 -0.13 13.39
C GLU A 184 -14.52 -0.59 14.07
N VAL A 185 -13.41 -0.63 13.32
CA VAL A 185 -12.08 -0.92 13.87
C VAL A 185 -11.63 0.19 14.81
N VAL A 186 -11.85 1.45 14.45
CA VAL A 186 -11.55 2.61 15.30
C VAL A 186 -12.37 2.55 16.59
N GLU A 187 -13.65 2.20 16.53
CA GLU A 187 -14.50 2.03 17.70
C GLU A 187 -14.01 0.90 18.61
N ALA A 188 -13.69 -0.25 18.03
CA ALA A 188 -13.17 -1.41 18.75
C ALA A 188 -11.82 -1.11 19.44
N ILE A 189 -10.88 -0.47 18.75
CA ILE A 189 -9.60 -0.06 19.35
C ILE A 189 -9.86 0.95 20.48
N ARG A 190 -10.77 1.92 20.28
CA ARG A 190 -11.13 2.90 21.32
C ARG A 190 -11.72 2.23 22.56
N GLU A 191 -12.49 1.16 22.39
CA GLU A 191 -12.97 0.34 23.51
C GLU A 191 -11.78 -0.26 24.30
N LEU A 192 -10.84 -0.90 23.61
CA LEU A 192 -9.65 -1.49 24.22
C LEU A 192 -8.76 -0.43 24.91
N GLU A 193 -8.60 0.74 24.30
CA GLU A 193 -7.87 1.88 24.88
C GLU A 193 -8.50 2.35 26.19
N LYS A 194 -9.83 2.50 26.23
CA LYS A 194 -10.56 2.89 27.45
C LYS A 194 -10.39 1.87 28.58
N LYS A 195 -10.15 0.60 28.25
CA LYS A 195 -9.83 -0.47 29.22
C LYS A 195 -8.34 -0.56 29.54
N GLY A 196 -7.51 0.30 28.95
CA GLY A 196 -6.08 0.35 29.17
C GLY A 196 -5.32 -0.82 28.54
N LEU A 197 -5.92 -1.55 27.59
CA LEU A 197 -5.38 -2.79 27.01
C LEU A 197 -4.44 -2.55 25.82
N VAL A 198 -4.48 -1.37 25.21
CA VAL A 198 -3.71 -1.02 24.01
C VAL A 198 -2.72 0.12 24.30
N GLU A 199 -1.57 0.06 23.63
CA GLU A 199 -0.60 1.15 23.47
C GLU A 199 -0.36 1.44 21.98
N TRP A 200 0.25 2.58 21.66
CA TRP A 200 0.55 2.98 20.29
C TRP A 200 2.06 3.02 20.08
N LEU A 201 2.53 2.39 19.01
CA LEU A 201 3.90 2.47 18.51
C LEU A 201 3.99 3.36 17.28
#